data_AF-A0AAV6YFM3-F1
#
_entry.id   AF-A0AAV6YFM3-F1
#
_cell.length_a   1.000
_cell.length_b   1.000
_cell.length_c   1.000
_cell.angle_alpha   90.00
_cell.angle_beta   90.00
_cell.angle_gamma   90.00
#
_symmetry.space_group_name_H-M   'P 1'
#
loop_
_entity.id
_entity.type
_entity.pdbx_description
1 polymer ?
#
loop_
_entity_poly.entity_id
_entity_poly.type
_entity_poly.pdbx_seq_one_letter_code
_entity_poly.pdbx_strand_id
1 'polypeptide(L)'
;RFRAAVKDLEVMMQNLITTAFETVRGVEQGVELLDIFHHLSAREAIKRTFDKKTVQVYELFKNELDLVNKELGKKVPTVAPHMCRYAGQAHWARALKRRIDRPMQVSAQQPGGANISACCL
;
A
#
# COMPACT_ATOMS: atom_id res chain seq x y z
N ARG A 1 -6.47 -29.19 -26.22
CA ARG A 1 -6.90 -27.91 -26.82
C ARG A 1 -7.46 -26.96 -25.75
N PHE A 2 -8.53 -27.30 -25.03
CA PHE A 2 -9.09 -26.44 -23.96
C PHE A 2 -8.07 -26.03 -22.86
N ARG A 3 -7.30 -26.99 -22.32
CA ARG A 3 -6.28 -26.70 -21.29
C ARG A 3 -5.21 -25.69 -21.74
N ALA A 4 -4.87 -25.67 -23.03
CA ALA A 4 -3.91 -24.72 -23.58
C ALA A 4 -4.51 -23.31 -23.59
N ALA A 5 -5.73 -23.15 -24.10
CA ALA A 5 -6.45 -21.88 -24.09
C ALA A 5 -6.65 -21.32 -22.67
N VAL A 6 -6.92 -22.19 -21.68
CA VAL A 6 -7.02 -21.79 -20.27
C VAL A 6 -5.69 -21.24 -19.74
N LYS A 7 -4.57 -21.89 -20.09
CA LYS A 7 -3.23 -21.42 -19.70
C LYS A 7 -2.89 -20.07 -20.33
N ASP A 8 -3.23 -19.88 -21.60
CA ASP A 8 -3.02 -18.60 -22.29
C ASP A 8 -3.83 -17.47 -21.62
N LEU A 9 -5.06 -17.77 -21.19
CA LEU A 9 -5.88 -16.82 -20.43
C LEU A 9 -5.27 -16.50 -19.05
N GLU A 10 -4.69 -17.47 -18.36
CA GLU A 10 -3.98 -17.22 -17.09
C GLU A 10 -2.79 -16.29 -17.28
N VAL A 11 -2.00 -16.49 -18.33
CA VAL A 11 -0.87 -15.61 -18.66
C VAL A 11 -1.37 -14.20 -19.01
N MET A 12 -2.46 -14.09 -19.77
CA MET A 12 -3.08 -12.79 -20.09
C MET A 12 -3.53 -12.06 -18.83
N MET A 13 -4.14 -12.76 -17.86
CA MET A 13 -4.55 -12.18 -16.58
C MET A 13 -3.35 -11.76 -15.72
N GLN A 14 -2.28 -12.54 -15.68
CA GLN A 14 -1.04 -12.15 -14.98
C GLN A 14 -0.44 -10.85 -15.54
N ASN A 15 -0.45 -10.69 -16.86
CA ASN A 15 0.02 -9.47 -17.52
C ASN A 15 -0.89 -8.28 -17.19
N LEU A 16 -2.21 -8.48 -17.22
CA LEU A 16 -3.19 -7.46 -16.84
C LEU A 16 -2.98 -6.96 -15.41
N ILE A 17 -2.81 -7.88 -14.45
CA ILE A 17 -2.49 -7.53 -13.06
C ILE A 17 -1.18 -6.74 -13.02
N THR A 18 -0.15 -7.20 -13.72
CA THR A 18 1.15 -6.52 -13.73
C THR A 18 1.03 -5.07 -14.21
N THR A 19 0.38 -4.84 -15.33
CA THR A 19 0.17 -3.50 -15.92
C THR A 19 -0.73 -2.62 -15.04
N ALA A 20 -1.78 -3.17 -14.43
CA ALA A 20 -2.61 -2.40 -13.51
C ALA A 20 -1.79 -1.85 -12.32
N PHE A 21 -0.93 -2.68 -11.74
CA PHE A 21 -0.06 -2.28 -10.63
C PHE A 21 1.05 -1.31 -11.01
N GLU A 22 1.41 -1.15 -12.28
CA GLU A 22 2.36 -0.11 -12.73
C GLU A 22 1.81 1.30 -12.56
N THR A 23 0.48 1.45 -12.50
CA THR A 23 -0.18 2.77 -12.32
C THR A 23 -0.28 3.20 -10.85
N VAL A 24 -0.03 2.28 -9.91
CA VAL A 24 -0.19 2.51 -8.47
C VAL A 24 0.91 3.43 -7.96
N ARG A 25 0.51 4.56 -7.36
CA ARG A 25 1.44 5.52 -6.72
C ARG A 25 1.26 5.63 -5.21
N GLY A 26 0.23 4.99 -4.66
CA GLY A 26 -0.09 5.06 -3.24
C GLY A 26 -0.69 3.76 -2.72
N VAL A 27 -0.61 3.59 -1.39
CA VAL A 27 -1.09 2.40 -0.68
C VAL A 27 -2.59 2.17 -0.89
N GLU A 28 -3.40 3.24 -0.89
CA GLU A 28 -4.86 3.15 -1.08
C GLU A 28 -5.22 2.50 -2.42
N GLN A 29 -4.63 2.99 -3.52
CA GLN A 29 -4.82 2.45 -4.86
C GLN A 29 -4.33 1.01 -4.98
N GLY A 30 -3.20 0.70 -4.34
CA GLY A 30 -2.66 -0.66 -4.29
C GLY A 30 -3.60 -1.63 -3.59
N VAL A 31 -4.15 -1.23 -2.43
CA VAL A 31 -5.12 -2.02 -1.67
C VAL A 31 -6.42 -2.23 -2.45
N GLU A 32 -6.92 -1.22 -3.15
CA GLU A 32 -8.10 -1.33 -4.00
C GLU A 32 -7.91 -2.33 -5.15
N LEU A 33 -6.77 -2.28 -5.84
CA LEU A 33 -6.46 -3.28 -6.88
C LEU A 33 -6.30 -4.68 -6.29
N LEU A 34 -5.70 -4.82 -5.10
CA LEU A 34 -5.60 -6.11 -4.43
C LEU A 34 -6.99 -6.70 -4.13
N ASP A 35 -7.93 -5.87 -3.68
CA ASP A 35 -9.31 -6.31 -3.43
C ASP A 35 -10.00 -6.77 -4.73
N ILE A 36 -9.90 -5.96 -5.79
CA ILE A 36 -10.46 -6.29 -7.11
C ILE A 36 -9.91 -7.62 -7.64
N PHE A 37 -8.60 -7.84 -7.56
CA PHE A 37 -7.98 -9.05 -8.10
C PHE A 37 -7.99 -10.25 -7.14
N HIS A 38 -8.41 -10.08 -5.89
CA HIS A 38 -8.37 -11.14 -4.88
C HIS A 38 -9.10 -12.41 -5.33
N HIS A 39 -10.30 -12.27 -5.89
CA HIS A 39 -11.10 -13.42 -6.37
C HIS A 39 -10.44 -14.22 -7.52
N LEU A 40 -9.50 -13.63 -8.25
CA LEU A 40 -8.77 -14.28 -9.35
C LEU A 40 -7.55 -15.06 -8.85
N SER A 41 -7.12 -14.81 -7.61
CA SER A 41 -5.97 -15.48 -6.97
C SER A 41 -6.23 -16.94 -6.57
N ALA A 42 -7.43 -17.48 -6.83
CA ALA A 42 -7.76 -18.88 -6.55
C ALA A 42 -6.91 -19.88 -7.36
N ARG A 43 -6.32 -19.45 -8.49
CA ARG A 43 -5.44 -20.27 -9.32
C ARG A 43 -3.97 -19.99 -9.02
N GLU A 44 -3.17 -21.04 -8.82
CA GLU A 44 -1.77 -20.90 -8.39
C GLU A 44 -0.93 -19.96 -9.26
N ALA A 45 -1.08 -20.03 -10.59
CA ALA A 45 -0.31 -19.18 -11.50
C ALA A 45 -0.59 -17.69 -11.22
N ILE A 46 -1.87 -17.32 -11.13
CA ILE A 46 -2.30 -15.93 -10.85
C ILE A 46 -1.92 -15.54 -9.42
N LYS A 47 -2.08 -16.46 -8.45
CA LYS A 47 -1.74 -16.25 -7.05
C LYS A 47 -0.29 -15.80 -6.86
N ARG A 48 0.67 -16.42 -7.54
CA ARG A 48 2.10 -16.02 -7.43
C ARG A 48 2.33 -14.58 -7.84
N THR A 49 1.69 -14.14 -8.92
CA THR A 49 1.78 -12.74 -9.38
C THR A 49 1.07 -11.82 -8.39
N PHE A 50 -0.11 -12.21 -7.92
CA PHE A 50 -0.88 -11.49 -6.92
C PHE A 50 -0.08 -11.28 -5.63
N ASP A 51 0.45 -12.35 -5.02
CA ASP A 51 1.24 -12.30 -3.79
C ASP A 51 2.47 -11.38 -3.94
N LYS A 52 3.15 -11.44 -5.09
CA LYS A 52 4.26 -10.53 -5.41
C LYS A 52 3.80 -9.06 -5.42
N LYS A 53 2.62 -8.77 -5.96
CA LYS A 53 2.05 -7.41 -5.96
C LYS A 53 1.59 -7.00 -4.57
N THR A 54 1.07 -7.92 -3.76
CA THR A 54 0.76 -7.67 -2.36
C THR A 54 2.01 -7.19 -1.62
N VAL A 55 3.15 -7.90 -1.77
CA VAL A 55 4.46 -7.48 -1.24
C VAL A 55 4.85 -6.08 -1.67
N GLN A 56 4.66 -5.71 -2.95
CA GLN A 56 4.95 -4.34 -3.42
C GLN A 56 4.11 -3.27 -2.71
N VAL A 57 2.84 -3.56 -2.41
CA VAL A 57 1.97 -2.62 -1.65
C VAL A 57 2.44 -2.48 -0.20
N TYR A 58 2.89 -3.57 0.43
CA TYR A 58 3.51 -3.51 1.76
C TYR A 58 4.78 -2.65 1.77
N GLU A 59 5.63 -2.80 0.76
CA GLU A 59 6.85 -2.01 0.62
C GLU A 59 6.53 -0.52 0.45
N LEU A 60 5.51 -0.16 -0.32
CA LEU A 60 5.03 1.23 -0.44
C LEU A 60 4.61 1.81 0.92
N PHE A 61 3.85 1.05 1.71
CA PHE A 61 3.42 1.50 3.02
C PHE A 61 4.59 1.63 4.01
N LYS A 62 5.48 0.65 4.03
CA LYS A 62 6.70 0.69 4.84
C LYS A 62 7.55 1.92 4.52
N ASN A 63 7.76 2.20 3.23
CA ASN A 63 8.52 3.37 2.81
C ASN A 63 7.90 4.68 3.29
N GLU A 64 6.57 4.81 3.27
CA GLU A 64 5.88 5.99 3.80
C GLU A 64 6.03 6.10 5.33
N LEU A 65 5.96 4.99 6.07
CA LEU A 65 6.24 4.96 7.50
C LEU A 65 7.67 5.39 7.83
N ASP A 66 8.66 4.88 7.08
CA ASP A 66 10.07 5.23 7.27
C ASP A 66 10.31 6.73 7.00
N LEU A 67 9.66 7.29 5.97
CA LEU A 67 9.71 8.73 5.70
C LEU A 67 9.09 9.54 6.83
N VAL A 68 7.92 9.15 7.34
CA VAL A 68 7.25 9.85 8.44
C VAL A 68 8.07 9.75 9.74
N ASN A 69 8.65 8.59 10.03
CA ASN A 69 9.50 8.39 11.20
C ASN A 69 10.78 9.24 11.12
N LYS A 70 11.39 9.31 9.93
CA LYS A 70 12.55 10.18 9.68
C LYS A 70 12.21 11.66 9.87
N GLU A 71 11.05 12.09 9.39
CA GLU A 71 10.55 13.45 9.63
C GLU A 71 10.35 13.70 11.12
N LEU A 72 9.69 12.77 11.84
CA LEU A 72 9.43 12.88 13.27
C LEU A 72 10.71 12.99 14.11
N GLY A 73 11.78 12.30 13.71
CA GLY A 73 13.08 12.36 14.37
C GLY A 73 13.83 13.69 14.21
N LYS A 74 13.34 14.63 13.40
CA LYS A 74 13.98 15.95 13.23
C LYS A 74 13.82 16.80 14.50
N LYS A 75 14.94 17.31 15.01
CA LYS A 75 14.98 18.22 16.18
C LYS A 75 14.21 19.54 15.96
N VAL A 76 14.10 19.99 14.71
CA VAL A 76 13.40 21.21 14.33
C VAL A 76 12.34 20.87 13.29
N PRO A 77 11.05 20.96 13.65
CA PRO A 77 9.94 20.75 12.72
C PRO A 77 9.96 21.75 11.58
N THR A 78 9.68 21.29 10.36
CA THR A 78 9.50 22.18 9.20
C THR A 78 8.14 22.84 9.30
N VAL A 79 8.08 23.98 9.97
CA VAL A 79 6.89 24.80 10.15
C VAL A 79 7.09 26.13 9.42
N ALA A 80 6.03 26.69 8.86
CA ALA A 80 6.06 28.00 8.24
C ALA A 80 6.57 29.09 9.23
N PRO A 81 7.38 30.06 8.79
CA PRO A 81 8.01 31.05 9.68
C PRO A 81 7.04 31.93 10.48
N HIS A 82 5.79 32.08 10.02
CA HIS A 82 4.78 32.92 10.64
C HIS A 82 3.94 32.19 11.72
N MET A 83 4.15 30.90 11.93
CA MET A 83 3.43 30.13 12.95
C MET A 83 4.09 30.23 14.33
N CYS A 84 3.28 30.32 15.38
CA CYS A 84 3.77 30.24 16.77
C CYS A 84 4.45 28.88 17.02
N ARG A 85 5.55 28.88 17.76
CA ARG A 85 6.39 27.70 18.03
C ARG A 85 5.60 26.45 18.39
N TYR A 86 4.77 26.50 19.44
CA TYR A 86 4.02 25.32 19.90
C TYR A 86 2.86 24.93 18.99
N ALA A 87 2.13 25.92 18.46
CA ALA A 87 1.01 25.68 17.54
C ALA A 87 1.49 25.06 16.22
N GLY A 88 2.62 25.54 15.70
CA GLY A 88 3.27 25.04 14.50
C GLY A 88 3.78 23.61 14.65
N GLN A 89 4.42 23.31 15.79
CA GLN A 89 4.86 21.94 16.09
C GLN A 89 3.67 20.97 16.20
N ALA A 90 2.60 21.39 16.88
CA ALA A 90 1.37 20.58 16.97
C ALA A 90 0.72 20.37 15.59
N HIS A 91 0.69 21.41 14.75
CA HIS A 91 0.17 21.31 13.39
C HIS A 91 1.00 20.35 12.53
N TRP A 92 2.33 20.44 12.59
CA TRP A 92 3.24 19.54 11.88
C TRP A 92 3.08 18.08 12.32
N ALA A 93 3.07 17.82 13.63
CA ALA A 93 2.88 16.47 14.16
C ALA A 93 1.53 15.87 13.74
N ARG A 94 0.45 16.67 13.75
CA ARG A 94 -0.86 16.25 13.23
C ARG A 94 -0.84 15.96 11.73
N ALA A 95 -0.11 16.75 10.94
CA ALA A 95 0.03 16.51 9.51
C ALA A 95 0.75 15.18 9.22
N LEU A 96 1.83 14.89 9.95
CA LEU A 96 2.52 13.60 9.87
C LEU A 96 1.61 12.42 10.27
N LYS A 97 0.86 12.56 11.36
CA LYS A 97 -0.12 11.54 11.78
C LYS A 97 -1.17 11.29 10.68
N ARG A 98 -1.72 12.35 10.07
CA ARG A 98 -2.73 12.21 9.00
C ARG A 98 -2.20 11.46 7.78
N ARG A 99 -0.91 11.56 7.45
CA ARG A 99 -0.29 10.83 6.34
C ARG A 99 -0.30 9.32 6.55
N ILE A 100 -0.21 8.86 7.79
CA ILE A 100 -0.20 7.42 8.12
C ILE A 100 -1.57 6.89 8.49
N ASP A 101 -2.45 7.72 9.07
CA ASP A 101 -3.76 7.30 9.56
C ASP A 101 -4.60 6.64 8.46
N ARG A 102 -4.64 7.23 7.26
CA ARG A 102 -5.48 6.71 6.18
C ARG A 102 -4.91 5.43 5.54
N PRO A 103 -3.62 5.35 5.14
CA PRO A 103 -3.00 4.10 4.72
C PRO A 103 -3.09 2.97 5.74
N MET A 104 -3.04 3.29 7.04
CA MET A 104 -3.21 2.31 8.12
C MET A 104 -4.65 1.75 8.14
N GLN A 105 -5.66 2.60 8.00
CA GLN A 105 -7.06 2.17 8.00
C GLN A 105 -7.40 1.26 6.81
N VAL A 106 -6.93 1.60 5.60
CA VAL A 106 -7.21 0.79 4.42
C VAL A 106 -6.43 -0.53 4.42
N SER A 107 -5.19 -0.53 4.90
CA SER A 107 -4.39 -1.75 4.98
C SER A 107 -4.92 -2.72 6.05
N ALA A 108 -5.59 -2.22 7.09
CA ALA A 108 -6.28 -3.04 8.08
C ALA A 108 -7.55 -3.74 7.56
N GLN A 109 -8.11 -3.32 6.42
CA GLN A 109 -9.40 -3.80 5.90
C GLN A 109 -9.26 -4.87 4.80
N GLN A 110 -8.06 -5.40 4.53
CA GLN A 110 -7.88 -6.38 3.45
C GLN A 110 -8.65 -7.69 3.66
N PRO A 111 -9.44 -8.16 2.67
CA PRO A 111 -10.08 -9.46 2.73
C PRO A 111 -9.05 -10.57 2.51
N GLY A 112 -8.92 -11.46 3.49
CA GLY A 112 -7.96 -12.58 3.44
C GLY A 112 -7.22 -12.87 4.76
N GLY A 113 -7.45 -12.11 5.83
CA GLY A 113 -6.92 -12.44 7.16
C GLY A 113 -5.43 -12.11 7.39
N ALA A 114 -4.73 -11.60 6.39
CA ALA A 114 -3.45 -10.91 6.60
C ALA A 114 -3.75 -9.51 7.13
N ASN A 115 -3.99 -9.39 8.43
CA ASN A 115 -4.13 -8.09 9.09
C ASN A 115 -2.80 -7.36 8.99
N ILE A 116 -2.64 -6.52 7.98
CA ILE A 116 -1.40 -5.80 7.65
C ILE A 116 -0.93 -4.94 8.83
N SER A 117 -1.89 -4.44 9.63
CA SER A 117 -1.62 -3.69 10.85
C SER A 117 -0.86 -4.50 11.90
N ALA A 118 -0.89 -5.84 11.86
CA ALA A 118 -0.22 -6.70 12.83
C ALA A 118 1.26 -7.00 12.48
N CYS A 119 1.68 -6.81 11.22
CA CYS A 119 3.10 -7.01 10.84
C CYS A 119 4.00 -5.80 11.12
N CYS A 120 3.42 -4.64 11.46
CA CYS A 120 4.16 -3.42 11.77
C CYS A 120 4.24 -3.09 13.28
N LEU A 121 3.70 -3.95 14.15
CA LEU A 121 3.86 -3.92 15.61
C LEU A 121 4.78 -5.07 16.04
#